data_AF-A0A812XLH8-F1
#
_entry.id   AF-A0A812XLH8-F1
#
_cell.length_a   1.000
_cell.length_b   1.000
_cell.length_c   1.000
_cell.angle_alpha   90.00
_cell.angle_beta   90.00
_cell.angle_gamma   90.00
#
_symmetry.space_group_name_H-M   'P 1'
#
loop_
_entity.id
_entity.type
_entity.pdbx_description
1 polymer ?
#
loop_
_entity_poly.entity_id
_entity_poly.type
_entity_poly.pdbx_seq_one_letter_code
_entity_poly.pdbx_strand_id
1 'polypeptide(L)'
;YLVEALLRCHEKHSTYVMLHSKALHQMDAAVAAAQNFTKCDADTQALQQAWQLAVRAEERSAEVLIEAWAATVAGADSIAMVLQDEQLLSFFGDEQLLSFLGDWAKDVEVEVTCQNATVLALQSQALAASALDRTAWELMQEVVTFQALALYQQQQLKKKRLQHVALTDTWEALKTALLTAADPGQPLGQRLAAS
;
A
#
# COMPACT_ATOMS: atom_id res chain seq x y z
N TYR A 1 3.42 11.29 6.44
CA TYR A 1 4.34 10.14 6.31
C TYR A 1 3.75 8.96 5.54
N LEU A 2 2.75 8.21 6.04
CA LEU A 2 2.21 7.02 5.32
C LEU A 2 1.54 7.36 3.98
N VAL A 3 0.63 8.35 4.01
CA VAL A 3 -0.07 8.87 2.83
C VAL A 3 0.92 9.37 1.78
N GLU A 4 1.97 10.09 2.18
CA GLU A 4 3.00 10.59 1.27
C GLU A 4 3.82 9.45 0.64
N ALA A 5 4.15 8.42 1.40
CA ALA A 5 4.82 7.23 0.89
C ALA A 5 3.95 6.52 -0.16
N LEU A 6 2.66 6.35 0.13
CA LEU A 6 1.67 5.78 -0.80
C LEU A 6 1.53 6.60 -2.08
N LEU A 7 1.36 7.92 -1.95
CA LEU A 7 1.28 8.84 -3.09
C LEU A 7 2.52 8.73 -3.98
N ARG A 8 3.71 8.69 -3.39
CA ARG A 8 4.96 8.53 -4.13
C ARG A 8 5.06 7.18 -4.85
N CYS A 9 4.62 6.10 -4.22
CA CYS A 9 4.57 4.77 -4.84
C CYS A 9 3.62 4.77 -6.05
N HIS A 10 2.43 5.36 -5.89
CA HIS A 10 1.46 5.49 -6.96
C HIS A 10 1.95 6.37 -8.12
N GLU A 11 2.56 7.51 -7.83
CA GLU A 11 3.11 8.42 -8.84
C GLU A 11 4.18 7.72 -9.69
N LYS A 12 5.13 7.04 -9.04
CA LYS A 12 6.18 6.29 -9.73
C LYS A 12 5.62 5.13 -10.53
N HIS A 13 4.65 4.41 -10.00
CA HIS A 13 3.99 3.34 -10.73
C HIS A 13 3.19 3.84 -11.93
N SER A 14 2.46 4.96 -11.78
CA SER A 14 1.72 5.59 -12.87
C SER A 14 2.66 5.99 -14.01
N THR A 15 3.83 6.53 -13.68
CA THR A 15 4.87 6.85 -14.66
C THR A 15 5.36 5.60 -15.39
N TYR A 16 5.57 4.49 -14.68
CA TYR A 16 5.88 3.19 -15.30
C TYR A 16 4.78 2.75 -16.27
N VAL A 17 3.51 2.76 -15.85
CA VAL A 17 2.38 2.32 -16.69
C VAL A 17 2.30 3.14 -17.97
N MET A 18 2.47 4.45 -17.88
CA MET A 18 2.50 5.34 -19.04
C MET A 18 3.64 5.01 -20.01
N LEU A 19 4.87 4.84 -19.50
CA LEU A 19 6.03 4.54 -20.34
C LEU A 19 5.97 3.12 -20.92
N HIS A 20 5.46 2.15 -20.17
CA HIS A 20 5.25 0.80 -20.64
C HIS A 20 4.21 0.76 -21.77
N SER A 21 3.10 1.47 -21.62
CA SER A 21 2.11 1.63 -22.69
C SER A 21 2.75 2.24 -23.94
N LYS A 22 3.56 3.29 -23.79
CA LYS A 22 4.30 3.88 -24.91
C LYS A 22 5.26 2.89 -25.56
N ALA A 23 5.95 2.07 -24.78
CA ALA A 23 6.85 1.02 -25.29
C ALA A 23 6.09 -0.01 -26.13
N LEU A 24 4.93 -0.47 -25.66
CA LEU A 24 4.07 -1.40 -26.42
C LEU A 24 3.65 -0.81 -27.76
N HIS A 25 3.21 0.45 -27.81
CA HIS A 25 2.85 1.10 -29.06
C HIS A 25 4.04 1.18 -30.05
N GLN A 26 5.26 1.41 -29.55
CA GLN A 26 6.46 1.42 -30.38
C GLN A 26 6.83 0.02 -30.89
N MET A 27 6.63 -1.02 -30.06
CA MET A 27 6.80 -2.41 -30.48
C MET A 27 5.80 -2.79 -31.58
N ASP A 28 4.53 -2.41 -31.45
CA ASP A 28 3.51 -2.67 -32.47
C ASP A 28 3.87 -1.99 -33.81
N ALA A 29 4.37 -0.75 -33.75
CA ALA A 29 4.87 -0.05 -34.92
C ALA A 29 6.07 -0.77 -35.58
N ALA A 30 7.00 -1.30 -34.77
CA ALA A 30 8.13 -2.07 -35.26
C ALA A 30 7.69 -3.40 -35.91
N VAL A 31 6.70 -4.08 -35.34
CA VAL A 31 6.10 -5.30 -35.92
C VAL A 31 5.42 -4.98 -37.25
N ALA A 32 4.65 -3.90 -37.34
CA ALA A 32 4.02 -3.45 -38.58
C ALA A 32 5.06 -3.11 -39.66
N ALA A 33 6.16 -2.43 -39.28
CA ALA A 33 7.28 -2.16 -40.17
C ALA A 33 7.93 -3.46 -40.68
N ALA A 34 8.12 -4.46 -39.81
CA ALA A 34 8.68 -5.75 -40.18
C ALA A 34 7.76 -6.53 -41.14
N GLN A 35 6.45 -6.48 -40.92
CA GLN A 35 5.47 -7.08 -41.82
C GLN A 35 5.51 -6.43 -43.21
N ASN A 36 5.60 -5.10 -43.27
CA ASN A 36 5.72 -4.38 -44.55
C ASN A 36 7.05 -4.62 -45.23
N PHE A 37 8.13 -4.89 -44.47
CA PHE A 37 9.43 -5.24 -45.01
C PHE A 37 9.42 -6.56 -45.82
N THR A 38 8.48 -7.46 -45.54
CA THR A 38 8.36 -8.72 -46.29
C THR A 38 7.75 -8.55 -47.70
N LYS A 39 7.33 -7.33 -48.07
CA LYS A 39 6.81 -6.97 -49.40
C LYS A 39 7.93 -6.39 -50.28
N CYS A 40 7.86 -6.54 -51.61
CA CYS A 40 8.83 -5.93 -52.54
C CYS A 40 8.85 -4.38 -52.38
N ASP A 41 10.02 -3.74 -52.49
CA ASP A 41 10.32 -2.31 -52.22
C ASP A 41 10.49 -1.88 -50.75
N ALA A 42 10.94 -2.78 -49.89
CA ALA A 42 11.05 -2.53 -48.46
C ALA A 42 12.17 -1.56 -48.04
N ASP A 43 11.77 -0.51 -47.29
CA ASP A 43 12.67 0.45 -46.64
C ASP A 43 13.32 -0.15 -45.39
N THR A 44 14.58 -0.58 -45.52
CA THR A 44 15.41 -1.10 -44.42
C THR A 44 15.66 -0.07 -43.32
N GLN A 45 15.72 1.22 -43.66
CA GLN A 45 16.02 2.29 -42.72
C GLN A 45 14.84 2.54 -41.79
N ALA A 46 13.62 2.57 -42.33
CA ALA A 46 12.40 2.73 -41.54
C ALA A 46 12.21 1.58 -40.53
N LEU A 47 12.46 0.34 -40.95
CA LEU A 47 12.41 -0.83 -40.05
C LEU A 47 13.44 -0.71 -38.92
N GLN A 48 14.69 -0.39 -39.26
CA GLN A 48 15.76 -0.26 -38.27
C GLN A 48 15.45 0.86 -37.26
N GLN A 49 14.91 1.98 -37.71
CA GLN A 49 14.51 3.09 -36.83
C GLN A 49 13.36 2.68 -35.90
N ALA A 50 12.31 2.05 -36.43
CA ALA A 50 11.18 1.60 -35.62
C ALA A 50 11.63 0.59 -34.55
N TRP A 51 12.50 -0.35 -34.91
CA TRP A 51 13.09 -1.30 -33.97
C TRP A 51 13.90 -0.61 -32.87
N GLN A 52 14.79 0.33 -33.22
CA GLN A 52 15.61 1.07 -32.25
C GLN A 52 14.75 1.88 -31.27
N LEU A 53 13.67 2.51 -31.76
CA LEU A 53 12.74 3.24 -30.90
C LEU A 53 12.00 2.32 -29.93
N ALA A 54 11.55 1.15 -30.41
CA ALA A 54 10.90 0.14 -29.58
C ALA A 54 11.81 -0.37 -28.46
N VAL A 55 13.06 -0.72 -28.80
CA VAL A 55 14.06 -1.19 -27.81
C VAL A 55 14.33 -0.13 -26.75
N ARG A 56 14.60 1.12 -27.16
CA ARG A 56 14.85 2.22 -26.21
C ARG A 56 13.65 2.50 -25.30
N ALA A 57 12.44 2.43 -25.85
CA ALA A 57 11.22 2.63 -25.07
C ALA A 57 11.03 1.50 -24.04
N GLU A 58 11.35 0.26 -24.41
CA GLU A 58 11.28 -0.89 -23.51
C GLU A 58 12.31 -0.79 -22.38
N GLU A 59 13.58 -0.48 -22.70
CA GLU A 59 14.64 -0.23 -21.72
C GLU A 59 14.23 0.87 -20.75
N ARG A 60 13.71 1.99 -21.26
CA ARG A 60 13.25 3.09 -20.41
C ARG A 60 12.08 2.69 -19.50
N SER A 61 11.16 1.86 -19.98
CA SER A 61 10.07 1.35 -19.15
C SER A 61 10.59 0.44 -18.02
N ALA A 62 11.64 -0.35 -18.29
CA ALA A 62 12.26 -1.24 -17.31
C ALA A 62 12.99 -0.46 -16.22
N GLU A 63 13.74 0.60 -16.58
CA GLU A 63 14.37 1.50 -15.61
C GLU A 63 13.36 2.11 -14.64
N VAL A 64 12.25 2.65 -15.18
CA VAL A 64 11.22 3.30 -14.35
C VAL A 64 10.46 2.28 -13.49
N LEU A 65 10.34 1.02 -13.92
CA LEU A 65 9.81 -0.05 -13.07
C LEU A 65 10.71 -0.28 -11.84
N ILE A 66 12.04 -0.24 -12.02
CA ILE A 66 12.99 -0.38 -10.91
C ILE A 66 12.89 0.82 -9.97
N GLU A 67 12.76 2.04 -10.50
CA GLU A 67 12.53 3.23 -9.67
C GLU A 67 11.21 3.13 -8.87
N ALA A 68 10.14 2.64 -9.50
CA ALA A 68 8.86 2.42 -8.83
C ALA A 68 8.98 1.37 -7.72
N TRP A 69 9.73 0.29 -7.97
CA TRP A 69 10.02 -0.72 -6.95
C TRP A 69 10.80 -0.15 -5.77
N ALA A 70 11.83 0.67 -6.03
CA ALA A 70 12.60 1.30 -4.97
C ALA A 70 11.74 2.24 -4.10
N ALA A 71 10.81 2.97 -4.70
CA ALA A 71 9.84 3.78 -3.96
C ALA A 71 8.92 2.90 -3.08
N THR A 72 8.46 1.76 -3.60
CA THR A 72 7.68 0.78 -2.85
C THR A 72 8.47 0.23 -1.67
N VAL A 73 9.72 -0.21 -1.86
CA VAL A 73 10.54 -0.72 -0.74
C VAL A 73 10.73 0.35 0.35
N ALA A 74 11.07 1.59 -0.04
CA ALA A 74 11.20 2.69 0.93
C ALA A 74 9.87 3.01 1.65
N GLY A 75 8.75 2.88 0.94
CA GLY A 75 7.42 2.98 1.52
C GLY A 75 7.17 1.88 2.55
N ALA A 76 7.50 0.63 2.24
CA ALA A 76 7.35 -0.50 3.15
C ALA A 76 8.14 -0.30 4.45
N ASP A 77 9.37 0.18 4.35
CA ASP A 77 10.21 0.49 5.50
C ASP A 77 9.60 1.62 6.35
N SER A 78 9.04 2.65 5.72
CA SER A 78 8.35 3.73 6.41
C SER A 78 7.11 3.25 7.17
N ILE A 79 6.32 2.35 6.56
CA ILE A 79 5.17 1.70 7.21
C ILE A 79 5.66 0.89 8.41
N ALA A 80 6.69 0.06 8.23
CA ALA A 80 7.24 -0.76 9.31
C ALA A 80 7.75 0.09 10.49
N MET A 81 8.40 1.22 10.23
CA MET A 81 8.86 2.15 11.26
C MET A 81 7.70 2.76 12.05
N VAL A 82 6.62 3.18 11.38
CA VAL A 82 5.43 3.74 12.04
C VAL A 82 4.75 2.69 12.93
N LEU A 83 4.72 1.43 12.49
CA LEU A 83 4.08 0.33 13.22
C LEU A 83 4.90 -0.20 14.41
N GLN A 84 6.21 0.05 14.44
CA GLN A 84 7.10 -0.37 15.51
C GLN A 84 7.17 0.61 16.69
N ASP A 85 6.55 1.78 16.58
CA ASP A 85 6.60 2.83 17.60
C ASP A 85 5.21 3.03 18.25
N GLU A 86 5.15 3.59 19.46
CA GLU A 86 3.88 3.94 20.15
C GLU A 86 2.98 4.94 19.36
N GLN A 87 3.43 5.30 18.16
CA GLN A 87 2.80 6.13 17.16
C GLN A 87 1.57 5.50 16.49
N LEU A 88 1.29 4.20 16.65
CA LEU A 88 0.01 3.63 16.21
C LEU A 88 -1.17 4.42 16.82
N LEU A 89 -1.06 4.81 18.09
CA LEU A 89 -2.06 5.65 18.74
C LEU A 89 -2.05 7.11 18.23
N SER A 90 -0.90 7.63 17.80
CA SER A 90 -0.84 8.93 17.14
C SER A 90 -1.53 8.94 15.77
N PHE A 91 -1.57 7.78 15.09
CA PHE A 91 -2.34 7.60 13.85
C PHE A 91 -3.84 7.64 14.12
N PHE A 92 -4.28 7.08 15.24
CA PHE A 92 -5.68 7.10 15.65
C PHE A 92 -6.14 8.41 16.27
N GLY A 93 -5.20 9.30 16.62
CA GLY A 93 -5.44 10.61 17.20
C GLY A 93 -6.26 10.54 18.49
N ASP A 94 -5.65 10.85 19.64
CA ASP A 94 -6.37 10.86 20.92
C ASP A 94 -7.74 11.59 20.81
N GLU A 95 -7.83 12.70 20.06
CA GLU A 95 -9.10 13.42 19.86
C GLU A 95 -10.14 12.71 18.98
N GLN A 96 -9.76 11.98 17.93
CA GLN A 96 -10.72 11.27 17.07
C GLN A 96 -11.31 10.07 17.83
N LEU A 97 -10.45 9.30 18.48
CA LEU A 97 -10.85 8.14 19.27
C LEU A 97 -11.72 8.57 20.47
N LEU A 98 -11.35 9.65 21.18
CA LEU A 98 -12.13 10.22 22.27
C LEU A 98 -13.46 10.86 21.82
N SER A 99 -13.47 11.58 20.68
CA SER A 99 -14.72 12.17 20.14
C SER A 99 -15.73 11.09 19.77
N PHE A 100 -15.26 9.96 19.22
CA PHE A 100 -16.10 8.85 18.82
C PHE A 100 -16.65 8.08 20.02
N LEU A 101 -15.82 7.78 21.02
CA LEU A 101 -16.27 7.20 22.28
C LEU A 101 -17.29 8.12 22.98
N GLY A 102 -17.06 9.44 22.94
CA GLY A 102 -17.95 10.44 23.50
C GLY A 102 -19.30 10.58 22.78
N ASP A 103 -19.36 10.43 21.45
CA ASP A 103 -20.61 10.48 20.68
C ASP A 103 -21.36 9.15 20.71
N TRP A 104 -20.65 8.02 20.69
CA TRP A 104 -21.28 6.71 20.72
C TRP A 104 -21.72 6.29 22.14
N ALA A 105 -21.06 6.77 23.20
CA ALA A 105 -21.56 6.65 24.57
C ALA A 105 -22.89 7.39 24.81
N LYS A 106 -23.27 8.34 23.92
CA LYS A 106 -24.61 8.94 23.93
C LYS A 106 -25.66 8.06 23.25
N ASP A 107 -25.24 7.19 22.33
CA ASP A 107 -26.10 6.28 21.56
C ASP A 107 -26.28 4.91 22.23
N VAL A 108 -25.34 4.51 23.08
CA VAL A 108 -25.48 3.33 23.95
C VAL A 108 -26.03 3.79 25.28
N GLU A 109 -27.26 3.40 25.61
CA GLU A 109 -27.76 3.40 26.99
C GLU A 109 -26.90 2.42 27.79
N VAL A 110 -25.72 2.86 28.23
CA VAL A 110 -24.97 2.18 29.26
C VAL A 110 -25.76 2.43 30.54
N GLU A 111 -26.67 1.52 30.87
CA GLU A 111 -27.23 1.45 32.21
C GLU A 111 -26.06 1.20 33.16
N VAL A 112 -25.49 2.28 33.71
CA VAL A 112 -24.47 2.23 34.77
C VAL A 112 -25.18 1.81 36.05
N THR A 113 -25.61 0.55 36.09
CA THR A 113 -26.02 -0.11 37.31
C THR A 113 -24.77 -0.66 37.98
N CYS A 114 -24.67 -0.54 39.30
CA CYS A 114 -23.57 -1.11 40.09
C CYS A 114 -23.65 -2.66 40.13
N GLN A 115 -23.69 -3.33 38.99
CA GLN A 115 -23.63 -4.78 38.87
C GLN A 115 -22.30 -5.22 38.26
N ASN A 116 -21.74 -6.28 38.87
CA ASN A 116 -20.52 -7.04 38.52
C ASN A 116 -19.49 -6.29 37.64
N ALA A 117 -18.35 -5.92 38.24
CA ALA A 117 -17.19 -5.33 37.55
C ALA A 117 -16.77 -6.10 36.28
N THR A 118 -17.02 -7.40 36.23
CA THR A 118 -16.80 -8.25 35.05
C THR A 118 -17.67 -7.85 33.84
N VAL A 119 -18.94 -7.49 34.05
CA VAL A 119 -19.85 -7.06 32.97
C VAL A 119 -19.40 -5.71 32.42
N LEU A 120 -19.04 -4.78 33.31
CA LEU A 120 -18.52 -3.48 32.94
C LEU A 120 -17.22 -3.60 32.13
N ALA A 121 -16.30 -4.47 32.56
CA ALA A 121 -15.03 -4.72 31.87
C ALA A 121 -15.21 -5.36 30.49
N LEU A 122 -16.17 -6.29 30.34
CA LEU A 122 -16.48 -6.90 29.05
C LEU A 122 -17.12 -5.89 28.08
N GLN A 123 -17.99 -5.02 28.60
CA GLN A 123 -18.58 -3.95 27.81
C GLN A 123 -17.49 -2.98 27.35
N SER A 124 -16.67 -2.44 28.26
CA SER A 124 -15.59 -1.50 27.91
C SER A 124 -14.60 -2.09 26.90
N GLN A 125 -14.26 -3.38 27.04
CA GLN A 125 -13.40 -4.07 26.08
C GLN A 125 -14.03 -4.15 24.68
N ALA A 126 -15.33 -4.47 24.59
CA ALA A 126 -16.04 -4.50 23.32
C ALA A 126 -16.10 -3.11 22.65
N LEU A 127 -16.18 -2.04 23.46
CA LEU A 127 -16.18 -0.67 22.95
C LEU A 127 -14.82 -0.29 22.37
N ALA A 128 -13.75 -0.56 23.13
CA ALA A 128 -12.38 -0.29 22.69
C ALA A 128 -12.03 -1.05 21.42
N ALA A 129 -12.43 -2.33 21.31
CA ALA A 129 -12.22 -3.13 20.11
C ALA A 129 -12.98 -2.57 18.88
N SER A 130 -14.25 -2.19 19.05
CA SER A 130 -15.06 -1.61 17.97
C SER A 130 -14.54 -0.24 17.51
N ALA A 131 -14.05 0.58 18.44
CA ALA A 131 -13.41 1.85 18.14
C ALA A 131 -12.11 1.63 17.35
N LEU A 132 -11.25 0.72 17.82
CA LEU A 132 -10.01 0.34 17.15
C LEU A 132 -10.26 -0.18 15.73
N ASP A 133 -11.26 -1.06 15.53
CA ASP A 133 -11.59 -1.61 14.21
C ASP A 133 -11.99 -0.50 13.22
N ARG A 134 -12.80 0.47 13.67
CA ARG A 134 -13.24 1.58 12.82
C ARG A 134 -12.10 2.56 12.50
N THR A 135 -11.26 2.89 13.48
CA THR A 135 -10.14 3.82 13.26
C THR A 135 -9.00 3.18 12.49
N ALA A 136 -8.79 1.86 12.64
CA ALA A 136 -7.80 1.09 11.87
C ALA A 136 -8.22 0.84 10.42
N TRP A 137 -9.50 1.02 10.08
CA TRP A 137 -10.02 0.69 8.76
C TRP A 137 -9.29 1.43 7.63
N GLU A 138 -9.09 2.75 7.76
CA GLU A 138 -8.40 3.54 6.72
C GLU A 138 -6.94 3.11 6.56
N LEU A 139 -6.24 2.87 7.68
CA LEU A 139 -4.88 2.34 7.67
C LEU A 139 -4.80 0.97 7.00
N MET A 140 -5.76 0.08 7.28
CA MET A 140 -5.84 -1.23 6.64
C MET A 140 -6.07 -1.10 5.13
N GLN A 141 -6.96 -0.21 4.68
CA GLN A 141 -7.19 0.03 3.26
C GLN A 141 -5.92 0.54 2.56
N GLU A 142 -5.19 1.45 3.20
CA GLU A 142 -3.92 1.98 2.72
C GLU A 142 -2.86 0.88 2.59
N VAL A 143 -2.65 0.07 3.63
CA VAL A 143 -1.66 -1.02 3.63
C VAL A 143 -2.03 -2.14 2.64
N VAL A 144 -3.31 -2.49 2.53
CA VAL A 144 -3.78 -3.47 1.54
C VAL A 144 -3.55 -2.97 0.11
N THR A 145 -3.86 -1.70 -0.16
CA THR A 145 -3.64 -1.09 -1.48
C THR A 145 -2.15 -1.05 -1.81
N PHE A 146 -1.32 -0.66 -0.85
CA PHE A 146 0.13 -0.71 -0.96
C PHE A 146 0.63 -2.12 -1.29
N GLN A 147 0.17 -3.13 -0.55
CA GLN A 147 0.59 -4.52 -0.75
C GLN A 147 0.17 -5.05 -2.12
N ALA A 148 -1.04 -4.71 -2.58
CA ALA A 148 -1.52 -5.08 -3.91
C ALA A 148 -0.65 -4.46 -5.02
N LEU A 149 -0.32 -3.18 -4.89
CA LEU A 149 0.58 -2.48 -5.81
C LEU A 149 1.98 -3.14 -5.84
N ALA A 150 2.52 -3.45 -4.67
CA ALA A 150 3.83 -4.08 -4.54
C ALA A 150 3.86 -5.47 -5.20
N LEU A 151 2.87 -6.31 -4.94
CA LEU A 151 2.75 -7.63 -5.56
C LEU A 151 2.67 -7.54 -7.09
N TYR A 152 1.91 -6.57 -7.60
CA TYR A 152 1.83 -6.33 -9.04
C TYR A 152 3.19 -5.93 -9.62
N GLN A 153 3.88 -4.95 -9.02
CA GLN A 153 5.21 -4.53 -9.46
C GLN A 153 6.22 -5.69 -9.42
N GLN A 154 6.21 -6.50 -8.36
CA GLN A 154 7.07 -7.66 -8.24
C GLN A 154 6.83 -8.67 -9.37
N GLN A 155 5.57 -8.90 -9.75
CA GLN A 155 5.24 -9.75 -10.89
C GLN A 155 5.80 -9.19 -12.20
N GLN A 156 5.74 -7.87 -12.41
CA GLN A 156 6.30 -7.23 -13.60
C GLN A 156 7.83 -7.35 -13.65
N LEU A 157 8.52 -7.15 -12.51
CA LEU A 157 9.96 -7.36 -12.40
C LEU A 157 10.35 -8.79 -12.76
N LYS A 158 9.61 -9.78 -12.24
CA LYS A 158 9.81 -11.21 -12.58
C LYS A 158 9.60 -11.48 -14.06
N LYS A 159 8.53 -10.95 -14.67
CA LYS A 159 8.24 -11.09 -16.11
C LYS A 159 9.37 -10.51 -16.97
N LYS A 160 9.90 -9.35 -16.60
CA LYS A 160 11.01 -8.68 -17.28
C LYS A 160 12.40 -9.22 -16.88
N ARG A 161 12.47 -10.21 -15.97
CA ARG A 161 13.71 -10.80 -15.44
C ARG A 161 14.67 -9.76 -14.84
N LEU A 162 14.10 -8.73 -14.21
CA LEU A 162 14.87 -7.66 -13.57
C LEU A 162 15.23 -8.07 -12.13
N GLN A 163 16.49 -7.87 -11.78
CA GLN A 163 16.96 -8.06 -10.40
C GLN A 163 16.29 -7.02 -9.48
N HIS A 164 15.88 -7.47 -8.30
CA HIS A 164 15.20 -6.61 -7.33
C HIS A 164 15.40 -7.14 -5.91
N VAL A 165 15.32 -6.22 -4.94
CA VAL A 165 15.38 -6.54 -3.50
C VAL A 165 14.04 -7.09 -3.05
N ALA A 166 14.03 -7.93 -2.01
CA ALA A 166 12.82 -8.44 -1.40
C ALA A 166 12.02 -7.32 -0.70
N LEU A 167 10.69 -7.45 -0.71
CA LEU A 167 9.79 -6.56 0.02
C LEU A 167 9.62 -7.06 1.45
N THR A 168 9.65 -6.15 2.42
CA THR A 168 9.27 -6.41 3.80
C THR A 168 7.76 -6.71 3.90
N ASP A 169 7.36 -7.65 4.76
CA ASP A 169 5.94 -7.99 4.94
C ASP A 169 5.22 -6.97 5.84
N THR A 170 4.77 -5.88 5.22
CA THR A 170 4.09 -4.77 5.90
C THR A 170 2.73 -5.17 6.45
N TRP A 171 2.08 -6.17 5.85
CA TRP A 171 0.78 -6.65 6.27
C TRP A 171 0.86 -7.44 7.57
N GLU A 172 1.82 -8.35 7.69
CA GLU A 172 2.06 -9.08 8.94
C GLU A 172 2.52 -8.15 10.07
N ALA A 173 3.31 -7.11 9.75
CA ALA A 173 3.66 -6.06 10.71
C ALA A 173 2.42 -5.31 11.22
N LEU A 174 1.51 -4.90 10.32
CA LEU A 174 0.27 -4.21 10.70
C LEU A 174 -0.63 -5.09 11.55
N LYS A 175 -0.84 -6.35 11.14
CA LYS A 175 -1.61 -7.33 11.93
C LYS A 175 -1.07 -7.48 13.34
N THR A 176 0.24 -7.62 13.46
CA THR A 176 0.90 -7.78 14.76
C THR A 176 0.68 -6.55 15.64
N ALA A 177 0.81 -5.35 15.07
CA ALA A 177 0.55 -4.10 15.78
C ALA A 177 -0.90 -3.96 16.23
N LEU A 178 -1.88 -4.26 15.36
CA LEU A 178 -3.30 -4.20 15.69
C LEU A 178 -3.70 -5.24 16.75
N LEU A 179 -3.18 -6.46 16.68
CA LEU A 179 -3.41 -7.48 17.71
C LEU A 179 -2.85 -7.06 19.07
N THR A 180 -1.68 -6.41 19.08
CA THR A 180 -1.06 -5.86 20.29
C THR A 180 -1.89 -4.71 20.86
N ALA A 181 -2.48 -3.87 19.99
CA ALA A 181 -3.38 -2.79 20.40
C ALA A 181 -4.71 -3.30 20.97
N ALA A 182 -5.23 -4.41 20.43
CA ALA A 182 -6.46 -5.03 20.90
C ALA A 182 -6.31 -5.82 22.22
N ASP A 183 -5.07 -6.09 22.67
CA ASP A 183 -4.80 -6.84 23.90
C ASP A 183 -4.81 -5.92 25.13
N PRO A 184 -5.80 -6.04 26.05
CA PRO A 184 -5.86 -5.23 27.27
C PRO A 184 -4.75 -5.57 28.28
N GLY A 185 -4.00 -6.65 28.07
CA GLY A 185 -2.79 -6.96 28.83
C GLY A 185 -1.58 -6.13 28.42
N GLN A 186 -1.60 -5.49 27.25
CA GLN A 186 -0.50 -4.68 26.71
C GLN A 186 -0.67 -3.21 27.08
N PRO A 187 0.44 -2.44 27.23
CA PRO A 187 0.36 -1.01 27.52
C PRO A 187 -0.53 -0.25 26.54
N LEU A 188 -0.45 -0.59 25.25
CA LEU A 188 -1.23 0.06 24.19
C LEU A 188 -2.73 -0.21 24.33
N GLY A 189 -3.12 -1.47 24.57
CA GLY A 189 -4.51 -1.84 24.81
C GLY A 189 -5.05 -1.30 26.14
N GLN A 190 -4.20 -1.16 27.16
CA GLN A 190 -4.56 -0.47 28.41
C GLN A 190 -4.88 1.00 28.19
N ARG A 191 -4.11 1.71 27.34
CA ARG A 191 -4.41 3.11 26.98
C ARG A 191 -5.73 3.23 26.22
N LEU A 192 -5.96 2.35 25.24
CA LEU A 192 -7.19 2.31 24.44
C LEU A 192 -8.44 1.96 25.27
N ALA A 193 -8.28 1.14 26.32
CA ALA A 193 -9.38 0.81 27.22
C ALA A 193 -9.64 1.89 28.28
N ALA A 194 -8.71 2.84 28.47
CA ALA A 194 -8.79 3.92 29.44
C ALA A 194 -9.25 5.27 28.85
N SER A 195 -9.17 5.43 27.53
CA SER A 195 -9.81 6.48 26.73
C SER A 195 -11.31 6.24 26.60
#